data_AF-A0A7K4NRT1-F1
#
_entry.id   AF-A0A7K4NRT1-F1
#
_cell.length_a   1.000
_cell.length_b   1.000
_cell.length_c   1.000
_cell.angle_alpha   90.00
_cell.angle_beta   90.00
_cell.angle_gamma   90.00
#
_symmetry.space_group_name_H-M   'P 1'
#
loop_
_entity.id
_entity.type
_entity.pdbx_description
1 polymer ?
#
loop_
_entity_poly.entity_id
_entity_poly.type
_entity_poly.pdbx_seq_one_letter_code
_entity_poly.pdbx_strand_id
1 'polypeptide(L)'
;MSDIKIHCNEEKGQKFIKDIEQKQFLFSFVISYTETCEIPGITVAGANTDFIKFTPAADAEFLHYGSCKSIDMIPMTPDGKPTPALLTKAALESASIPQVIINAGSKISPKLPYFQTDITPGKNIAIEPGLEQSNVMHAIDCGRILGRTLASCTDCLIIGESIPAGTTTALAVLKGLGVDAHVSSSMPKNPQSLKNGVVEKALKRSDSKEPYDVIANVGDPMIPFVAGMLSTASEITNVILAGGTQMAAVLAIAKSTGYDENRVAIGTTSYIIDDKDANLLDMVKSISDIPVLSINPKLKNSKFDGLRAYSKGFVKEGVGAGGSMIASILKTGIDSKKLLELIDKEYSRVTTSQ
;
A
#
# COMPACT_ATOMS: atom_id res chain seq x y z
N MET A 1 12.30 -23.16 0.49
CA MET A 1 12.45 -21.70 0.40
C MET A 1 11.89 -21.16 -0.94
N SER A 2 10.68 -21.54 -1.39
CA SER A 2 10.36 -21.51 -2.85
C SER A 2 9.16 -20.68 -3.32
N ASP A 3 8.55 -19.80 -2.51
CA ASP A 3 7.38 -19.01 -2.94
C ASP A 3 7.60 -17.47 -2.94
N ILE A 4 8.66 -16.99 -2.30
CA ILE A 4 9.07 -15.57 -2.31
C ILE A 4 10.19 -15.42 -3.35
N LYS A 5 10.02 -14.49 -4.30
CA LYS A 5 11.07 -14.11 -5.25
C LYS A 5 11.67 -12.77 -4.84
N ILE A 6 13.00 -12.71 -4.84
CA ILE A 6 13.78 -11.50 -4.61
C ILE A 6 14.09 -10.86 -5.96
N HIS A 7 13.92 -9.54 -6.04
CA HIS A 7 14.29 -8.70 -7.17
C HIS A 7 15.14 -7.53 -6.69
N CYS A 8 15.71 -6.78 -7.65
CA CYS A 8 16.67 -5.71 -7.38
C CYS A 8 17.95 -6.24 -6.71
N ASN A 9 18.20 -5.94 -5.43
CA ASN A 9 19.39 -6.41 -4.74
C ASN A 9 19.17 -7.80 -4.12
N GLU A 10 19.69 -8.85 -4.78
CA GLU A 10 19.49 -10.23 -4.35
C GLU A 10 20.18 -10.56 -3.03
N GLU A 11 21.42 -10.11 -2.82
CA GLU A 11 22.20 -10.36 -1.61
C GLU A 11 21.52 -9.74 -0.38
N LYS A 12 21.15 -8.45 -0.47
CA LYS A 12 20.38 -7.78 0.59
C LYS A 12 19.04 -8.46 0.83
N GLY A 13 18.36 -8.94 -0.21
CA GLY A 13 17.09 -9.66 -0.06
C GLY A 13 17.23 -11.00 0.66
N GLN A 14 18.27 -11.77 0.36
CA GLN A 14 18.54 -13.04 1.06
C GLN A 14 18.87 -12.79 2.54
N LYS A 15 19.70 -11.78 2.82
CA LYS A 15 20.01 -11.36 4.18
C LYS A 15 18.76 -10.88 4.92
N PHE A 16 17.99 -9.98 4.32
CA PHE A 16 16.77 -9.43 4.90
C PHE A 16 15.77 -10.54 5.27
N ILE A 17 15.51 -11.49 4.36
CA ILE A 17 14.63 -12.64 4.64
C ILE A 17 15.14 -13.46 5.82
N LYS A 18 16.43 -13.76 5.86
CA LYS A 18 17.05 -14.53 6.95
C LYS A 18 16.91 -13.82 8.30
N ASP A 19 17.02 -12.49 8.32
CA ASP A 19 16.95 -11.69 9.54
C ASP A 19 15.53 -11.66 10.13
N ILE A 20 14.48 -11.84 9.32
CA ILE A 20 13.06 -11.78 9.73
C ILE A 20 12.32 -13.14 9.71
N GLU A 21 12.97 -14.22 9.27
CA GLU A 21 12.36 -15.56 9.25
C GLU A 21 12.05 -16.02 10.69
N GLN A 22 10.82 -16.53 10.90
CA GLN A 22 10.29 -16.95 12.20
C GLN A 22 10.35 -15.87 13.31
N LYS A 23 10.36 -14.60 12.92
CA LYS A 23 10.37 -13.46 13.86
C LYS A 23 8.97 -12.90 14.16
N GLN A 24 8.91 -11.93 15.07
CA GLN A 24 7.69 -11.18 15.35
C GLN A 24 7.48 -10.09 14.31
N PHE A 25 6.24 -9.98 13.86
CA PHE A 25 5.80 -8.98 12.91
C PHE A 25 4.68 -8.17 13.53
N LEU A 26 4.58 -6.90 13.14
CA LEU A 26 3.47 -6.01 13.45
C LEU A 26 3.00 -5.37 12.15
N PHE A 27 1.70 -5.46 11.86
CA PHE A 27 1.11 -4.80 10.71
C PHE A 27 0.58 -3.43 11.09
N SER A 28 1.14 -2.39 10.48
CA SER A 28 0.64 -1.02 10.58
C SER A 28 -0.13 -0.67 9.31
N PHE A 29 -1.43 -0.44 9.47
CA PHE A 29 -2.31 -0.10 8.35
C PHE A 29 -2.62 1.39 8.31
N VAL A 30 -2.05 2.08 7.31
CA VAL A 30 -2.24 3.51 7.11
C VAL A 30 -3.41 3.75 6.17
N ILE A 31 -4.47 4.37 6.68
CA ILE A 31 -5.62 4.78 5.88
C ILE A 31 -5.54 6.28 5.58
N SER A 32 -5.83 6.63 4.33
CA SER A 32 -5.80 8.04 3.89
C SER A 32 -6.76 8.26 2.72
N TYR A 33 -6.92 9.52 2.34
CA TYR A 33 -7.83 9.93 1.27
C TYR A 33 -7.25 11.11 0.49
N THR A 34 -7.56 11.15 -0.81
CA THR A 34 -7.34 12.31 -1.67
C THR A 34 -8.58 12.56 -2.51
N GLU A 35 -9.03 13.82 -2.60
CA GLU A 35 -10.11 14.25 -3.50
C GLU A 35 -9.76 13.98 -4.99
N THR A 36 -8.50 13.68 -5.31
CA THR A 36 -8.08 13.19 -6.63
C THR A 36 -8.86 11.93 -7.04
N CYS A 37 -9.31 11.11 -6.08
CA CYS A 37 -10.10 9.92 -6.37
C CYS A 37 -11.51 10.23 -6.89
N GLU A 38 -12.00 11.46 -6.74
CA GLU A 38 -13.30 11.90 -7.24
C GLU A 38 -13.28 12.20 -8.75
N ILE A 39 -12.10 12.22 -9.38
CA ILE A 39 -11.97 12.37 -10.83
C ILE A 39 -12.60 11.13 -11.51
N PRO A 40 -13.63 11.29 -12.36
CA PRO A 40 -14.28 10.15 -13.01
C PRO A 40 -13.30 9.28 -13.79
N GLY A 41 -13.33 7.97 -13.51
CA GLY A 41 -12.49 6.97 -14.20
C GLY A 41 -11.03 6.91 -13.73
N ILE A 42 -10.61 7.69 -12.73
CA ILE A 42 -9.23 7.68 -12.24
C ILE A 42 -8.87 6.40 -11.47
N THR A 43 -9.86 5.81 -10.79
CA THR A 43 -9.71 4.62 -9.95
C THR A 43 -11.03 3.89 -9.79
N VAL A 44 -10.95 2.61 -9.42
CA VAL A 44 -12.09 1.73 -9.06
C VAL A 44 -11.96 1.16 -7.66
N ALA A 45 -11.23 1.85 -6.77
CA ALA A 45 -11.05 1.48 -5.37
C ALA A 45 -12.32 1.74 -4.54
N GLY A 46 -13.43 1.10 -4.91
CA GLY A 46 -14.75 1.27 -4.32
C GLY A 46 -15.86 0.89 -5.31
N ALA A 47 -17.07 0.64 -4.80
CA ALA A 47 -18.20 0.21 -5.61
C ALA A 47 -18.70 1.29 -6.58
N ASN A 48 -18.59 2.57 -6.20
CA ASN A 48 -18.85 3.74 -7.04
C ASN A 48 -18.17 5.00 -6.44
N THR A 49 -18.35 6.14 -7.09
CA THR A 49 -17.81 7.45 -6.67
C THR A 49 -18.30 7.92 -5.31
N ASP A 50 -19.52 7.57 -4.90
CA ASP A 50 -20.08 7.99 -3.61
C ASP A 50 -19.52 7.14 -2.45
N PHE A 51 -19.15 5.89 -2.73
CA PHE A 51 -18.63 4.95 -1.75
C PHE A 51 -17.10 4.98 -1.61
N ILE A 52 -16.38 5.59 -2.55
CA ILE A 52 -14.91 5.61 -2.56
C ILE A 52 -14.29 6.19 -1.28
N LYS A 53 -14.95 7.19 -0.68
CA LYS A 53 -14.54 7.82 0.59
C LYS A 53 -14.61 6.89 1.79
N PHE A 54 -15.38 5.81 1.70
CA PHE A 54 -15.51 4.80 2.75
C PHE A 54 -14.51 3.66 2.60
N THR A 55 -13.89 3.48 1.43
CA THR A 55 -13.00 2.34 1.15
C THR A 55 -11.90 2.18 2.21
N PRO A 56 -11.14 3.22 2.60
CA PRO A 56 -10.08 3.05 3.61
C PRO A 56 -10.63 2.60 4.98
N ALA A 57 -11.73 3.21 5.42
CA ALA A 57 -12.39 2.87 6.67
C ALA A 57 -12.95 1.43 6.65
N ALA A 58 -13.59 1.06 5.54
CA ALA A 58 -14.17 -0.26 5.34
C ALA A 58 -13.11 -1.36 5.25
N ASP A 59 -11.96 -1.11 4.59
CA ASP A 59 -10.82 -2.01 4.58
C ASP A 59 -10.30 -2.23 6.01
N ALA A 60 -10.12 -1.16 6.80
CA ALA A 60 -9.64 -1.25 8.17
C ALA A 60 -10.60 -2.07 9.07
N GLU A 61 -11.89 -1.79 8.96
CA GLU A 61 -12.95 -2.53 9.67
C GLU A 61 -12.97 -4.00 9.25
N PHE A 62 -12.84 -4.27 7.95
CA PHE A 62 -12.82 -5.62 7.43
C PHE A 62 -11.63 -6.41 7.96
N LEU A 63 -10.42 -5.83 7.96
CA LEU A 63 -9.23 -6.50 8.49
C LEU A 63 -9.47 -6.98 9.93
N HIS A 64 -10.04 -6.12 10.77
CA HIS A 64 -10.26 -6.42 12.18
C HIS A 64 -11.47 -7.34 12.42
N TYR A 65 -12.66 -6.97 11.93
CA TYR A 65 -13.92 -7.66 12.24
C TYR A 65 -14.29 -8.77 11.24
N GLY A 66 -13.62 -8.85 10.09
CA GLY A 66 -14.06 -9.68 8.97
C GLY A 66 -15.38 -9.20 8.33
N SER A 67 -15.81 -7.98 8.64
CA SER A 67 -17.01 -7.33 8.10
C SER A 67 -16.82 -5.82 8.16
N CYS A 68 -17.54 -5.09 7.31
CA CYS A 68 -17.53 -3.63 7.33
C CYS A 68 -18.63 -3.11 8.25
N LYS A 69 -18.39 -1.95 8.87
CA LYS A 69 -19.30 -1.28 9.82
C LYS A 69 -19.71 0.10 9.31
N SER A 70 -18.88 0.72 8.48
CA SER A 70 -19.14 2.00 7.82
C SER A 70 -19.97 1.85 6.55
N ILE A 71 -20.00 0.65 5.98
CA ILE A 71 -20.82 0.25 4.85
C ILE A 71 -21.33 -1.18 5.05
N ASP A 72 -22.51 -1.49 4.52
CA ASP A 72 -23.19 -2.78 4.74
C ASP A 72 -22.60 -3.93 3.88
N MET A 73 -21.74 -3.60 2.92
CA MET A 73 -21.10 -4.56 2.04
C MET A 73 -19.59 -4.43 2.11
N ILE A 74 -18.88 -5.54 1.94
CA ILE A 74 -17.44 -5.52 1.82
C ILE A 74 -17.06 -4.79 0.52
N PRO A 75 -16.04 -3.91 0.53
CA PRO A 75 -15.58 -3.25 -0.68
C PRO A 75 -15.29 -4.29 -1.75
N MET A 76 -16.08 -4.24 -2.81
CA MET A 76 -15.89 -4.98 -4.03
C MET A 76 -15.80 -3.98 -5.17
N THR A 77 -15.03 -4.31 -6.21
CA THR A 77 -15.13 -3.57 -7.47
C THR A 77 -16.58 -3.65 -7.98
N PRO A 78 -17.04 -2.73 -8.85
CA PRO A 78 -18.39 -2.80 -9.44
C PRO A 78 -18.77 -4.19 -10.00
N ASP A 79 -17.79 -4.94 -10.50
CA ASP A 79 -17.96 -6.30 -11.02
C ASP A 79 -17.90 -7.43 -9.96
N GLY A 80 -18.01 -7.13 -8.66
CA GLY A 80 -18.04 -8.14 -7.58
C GLY A 80 -16.71 -8.80 -7.23
N LYS A 81 -15.55 -8.20 -7.59
CA LYS A 81 -14.22 -8.72 -7.21
C LYS A 81 -13.84 -8.22 -5.81
N PRO A 82 -13.37 -9.10 -4.91
CA PRO A 82 -13.14 -8.76 -3.50
C PRO A 82 -11.97 -7.78 -3.34
N THR A 83 -12.02 -6.95 -2.29
CA THR A 83 -10.90 -6.12 -1.82
C THR A 83 -9.64 -6.97 -1.49
N PRO A 84 -8.43 -6.43 -1.69
CA PRO A 84 -7.19 -7.02 -1.21
C PRO A 84 -7.16 -7.24 0.30
N ALA A 85 -8.00 -6.50 1.06
CA ALA A 85 -8.12 -6.67 2.50
C ALA A 85 -8.44 -8.12 2.90
N LEU A 86 -9.10 -8.89 2.02
CA LEU A 86 -9.33 -10.32 2.18
C LEU A 86 -8.02 -11.13 2.21
N LEU A 87 -7.10 -10.81 1.31
CA LEU A 87 -5.79 -11.47 1.25
C LEU A 87 -4.95 -11.11 2.48
N THR A 88 -4.94 -9.82 2.84
CA THR A 88 -4.25 -9.32 4.03
C THR A 88 -4.79 -9.99 5.29
N LYS A 89 -6.11 -10.01 5.50
CA LYS A 89 -6.73 -10.62 6.69
C LYS A 89 -6.37 -12.10 6.82
N ALA A 90 -6.53 -12.87 5.74
CA ALA A 90 -6.20 -14.29 5.74
C ALA A 90 -4.73 -14.52 6.11
N ALA A 91 -3.81 -13.69 5.59
CA ALA A 91 -2.39 -13.76 5.92
C ALA A 91 -2.11 -13.43 7.39
N LEU A 92 -2.61 -12.29 7.88
CA LEU A 92 -2.39 -11.85 9.25
C LEU A 92 -2.94 -12.85 10.28
N GLU A 93 -4.16 -13.38 10.06
CA GLU A 93 -4.75 -14.38 10.94
C GLU A 93 -3.97 -15.70 10.93
N SER A 94 -3.54 -16.16 9.75
CA SER A 94 -2.81 -17.43 9.63
C SER A 94 -1.49 -17.45 10.39
N ALA A 95 -0.90 -16.27 10.58
CA ALA A 95 0.37 -16.08 11.26
C ALA A 95 0.23 -15.39 12.63
N SER A 96 -1.00 -15.14 13.09
CA SER A 96 -1.28 -14.38 14.31
C SER A 96 -0.43 -13.09 14.39
N ILE A 97 -0.40 -12.33 13.30
CA ILE A 97 0.31 -11.06 13.21
C ILE A 97 -0.63 -9.98 13.77
N PRO A 98 -0.28 -9.29 14.87
CA PRO A 98 -1.07 -8.18 15.38
C PRO A 98 -1.10 -7.04 14.36
N GLN A 99 -2.17 -6.24 14.42
CA GLN A 99 -2.34 -5.08 13.56
C GLN A 99 -2.75 -3.85 14.34
N VAL A 100 -2.33 -2.68 13.85
CA VAL A 100 -2.79 -1.36 14.29
C VAL A 100 -3.28 -0.56 13.11
N ILE A 101 -4.33 0.22 13.32
CA ILE A 101 -4.90 1.09 12.29
C ILE A 101 -4.46 2.53 12.59
N ILE A 102 -3.99 3.23 11.56
CA ILE A 102 -3.55 4.62 11.66
C ILE A 102 -4.32 5.45 10.66
N ASN A 103 -5.07 6.43 11.16
CA ASN A 103 -5.75 7.41 10.33
C ASN A 103 -4.80 8.56 9.99
N ALA A 104 -4.28 8.56 8.76
CA ALA A 104 -3.39 9.58 8.21
C ALA A 104 -4.13 10.42 7.15
N GLY A 105 -5.33 10.91 7.48
CA GLY A 105 -6.13 11.76 6.60
C GLY A 105 -7.19 11.03 5.79
N SER A 106 -7.80 9.99 6.34
CA SER A 106 -9.02 9.39 5.78
C SER A 106 -10.20 10.38 5.86
N LYS A 107 -11.07 10.39 4.85
CA LYS A 107 -12.30 11.20 4.84
C LYS A 107 -13.34 10.70 5.84
N ILE A 108 -13.38 9.39 6.04
CA ILE A 108 -14.28 8.71 6.98
C ILE A 108 -13.41 8.01 8.02
N SER A 109 -13.72 8.21 9.29
CA SER A 109 -13.09 7.49 10.39
C SER A 109 -13.63 6.05 10.45
N PRO A 110 -12.76 5.04 10.62
CA PRO A 110 -13.20 3.65 10.79
C PRO A 110 -13.89 3.47 12.15
N LYS A 111 -14.88 2.58 12.22
CA LYS A 111 -15.63 2.24 13.43
C LYS A 111 -14.94 1.15 14.25
N LEU A 112 -13.69 1.38 14.63
CA LEU A 112 -12.87 0.53 15.51
C LEU A 112 -11.79 1.40 16.21
N PRO A 113 -11.01 0.89 17.17
CA PRO A 113 -9.89 1.66 17.75
C PRO A 113 -8.75 1.92 16.75
N TYR A 114 -8.29 3.17 16.63
CA TYR A 114 -7.19 3.56 15.73
C TYR A 114 -6.34 4.69 16.33
N PHE A 115 -5.14 4.88 15.77
CA PHE A 115 -4.32 6.07 16.02
C PHE A 115 -4.82 7.23 15.16
N GLN A 116 -5.28 8.29 15.80
CA GLN A 116 -5.68 9.53 15.15
C GLN A 116 -4.48 10.48 15.05
N THR A 117 -4.30 11.13 13.89
CA THR A 117 -3.16 12.02 13.62
C THR A 117 -3.55 13.47 13.28
N ASP A 118 -4.85 13.74 13.12
CA ASP A 118 -5.41 15.04 12.70
C ASP A 118 -4.85 15.59 11.38
N ILE A 119 -4.21 14.74 10.57
CA ILE A 119 -3.81 15.05 9.21
C ILE A 119 -5.08 15.20 8.36
N THR A 120 -5.17 16.27 7.58
CA THR A 120 -6.32 16.50 6.70
C THR A 120 -6.24 15.64 5.44
N PRO A 121 -7.37 15.21 4.87
CA PRO A 121 -7.38 14.55 3.56
C PRO A 121 -6.75 15.39 2.45
N GLY A 122 -6.11 14.73 1.49
CA GLY A 122 -5.49 15.39 0.34
C GLY A 122 -6.51 15.97 -0.63
N LYS A 123 -6.10 17.01 -1.35
CA LYS A 123 -6.90 17.70 -2.35
C LYS A 123 -6.83 17.07 -3.73
N ASN A 124 -7.66 17.57 -4.64
CA ASN A 124 -7.65 17.14 -6.02
C ASN A 124 -6.48 17.79 -6.76
N ILE A 125 -5.44 17.00 -7.02
CA ILE A 125 -4.20 17.49 -7.63
C ILE A 125 -4.40 18.01 -9.06
N ALA A 126 -5.54 17.75 -9.71
CA ALA A 126 -5.84 18.32 -11.02
C ALA A 126 -6.28 19.80 -10.96
N ILE A 127 -6.64 20.29 -9.77
CA ILE A 127 -7.26 21.61 -9.55
C ILE A 127 -6.34 22.50 -8.72
N GLU A 128 -5.81 21.98 -7.61
CA GLU A 128 -5.04 22.74 -6.62
C GLU A 128 -3.89 21.89 -6.03
N PRO A 129 -2.99 22.45 -5.21
CA PRO A 129 -1.98 21.66 -4.50
C PRO A 129 -2.60 20.54 -3.66
N GLY A 130 -2.00 19.35 -3.69
CA GLY A 130 -2.50 18.17 -2.96
C GLY A 130 -2.53 18.33 -1.44
N LEU A 131 -1.58 19.07 -0.87
CA LEU A 131 -1.45 19.33 0.56
C LEU A 131 -0.90 20.73 0.82
N GLU A 132 -1.22 21.28 1.99
CA GLU A 132 -0.46 22.41 2.53
C GLU A 132 0.92 21.93 3.01
N GLN A 133 1.93 22.79 2.91
CA GLN A 133 3.31 22.49 3.37
C GLN A 133 3.36 22.12 4.86
N SER A 134 2.58 22.82 5.69
CA SER A 134 2.38 22.52 7.11
C SER A 134 1.91 21.08 7.32
N ASN A 135 0.97 20.60 6.49
CA ASN A 135 0.45 19.24 6.57
C ASN A 135 1.48 18.20 6.12
N VAL A 136 2.35 18.51 5.16
CA VAL A 136 3.46 17.62 4.78
C VAL A 136 4.41 17.42 5.97
N MET A 137 4.84 18.51 6.61
CA MET A 137 5.74 18.43 7.78
C MET A 137 5.07 17.71 8.95
N HIS A 138 3.82 18.07 9.26
CA HIS A 138 3.03 17.42 10.32
C HIS A 138 2.87 15.92 10.08
N ALA A 139 2.60 15.50 8.83
CA ALA A 139 2.50 14.09 8.47
C ALA A 139 3.81 13.34 8.70
N ILE A 140 4.95 13.92 8.30
CA ILE A 140 6.28 13.33 8.53
C ILE A 140 6.54 13.19 10.03
N ASP A 141 6.28 14.22 10.82
CA ASP A 141 6.57 14.21 12.26
C ASP A 141 5.68 13.23 13.02
N CYS A 142 4.37 13.18 12.72
CA CYS A 142 3.48 12.14 13.23
C CYS A 142 3.95 10.74 12.82
N GLY A 143 4.37 10.58 11.56
CA GLY A 143 4.93 9.35 11.03
C GLY A 143 6.16 8.91 11.81
N ARG A 144 7.09 9.82 12.11
CA ARG A 144 8.30 9.54 12.90
C ARG A 144 7.98 9.09 14.33
N ILE A 145 7.02 9.72 14.99
CA ILE A 145 6.61 9.35 16.35
C ILE A 145 6.04 7.93 16.36
N LEU A 146 5.12 7.63 15.44
CA LEU A 146 4.47 6.32 15.37
C LEU A 146 5.42 5.23 14.84
N GLY A 147 6.27 5.54 13.86
CA GLY A 147 7.30 4.64 13.35
C GLY A 147 8.24 4.17 14.45
N ARG A 148 8.83 5.11 15.20
CA ARG A 148 9.69 4.80 16.35
C ARG A 148 8.99 3.93 17.40
N THR A 149 7.76 4.29 17.74
CA THR A 149 6.99 3.60 18.79
C THR A 149 6.67 2.17 18.38
N LEU A 150 6.11 1.97 17.18
CA LEU A 150 5.69 0.65 16.70
C LEU A 150 6.88 -0.26 16.38
N ALA A 151 7.97 0.31 15.86
CA ALA A 151 9.20 -0.45 15.59
C ALA A 151 9.82 -1.06 16.85
N SER A 152 9.66 -0.41 18.00
CA SER A 152 10.17 -0.89 19.28
C SER A 152 9.44 -2.14 19.80
N CYS A 153 8.32 -2.52 19.18
CA CYS A 153 7.45 -3.62 19.60
C CYS A 153 7.55 -4.87 18.71
N THR A 154 8.44 -4.88 17.71
CA THR A 154 8.48 -5.92 16.68
C THR A 154 9.88 -6.11 16.09
N ASP A 155 10.18 -7.30 15.55
CA ASP A 155 11.41 -7.57 14.80
C ASP A 155 11.30 -7.15 13.32
N CYS A 156 10.05 -6.98 12.84
CA CYS A 156 9.76 -6.41 11.53
C CYS A 156 8.42 -5.65 11.56
N LEU A 157 8.43 -4.39 11.14
CA LEU A 157 7.24 -3.57 10.95
C LEU A 157 6.79 -3.67 9.49
N ILE A 158 5.55 -4.10 9.26
CA ILE A 158 4.94 -4.13 7.93
C ILE A 158 4.06 -2.89 7.83
N ILE A 159 4.31 -2.02 6.84
CA ILE A 159 3.53 -0.79 6.66
C ILE A 159 2.72 -0.91 5.36
N GLY A 160 1.42 -1.13 5.49
CA GLY A 160 0.47 -1.19 4.38
C GLY A 160 -0.35 0.08 4.27
N GLU A 161 -0.94 0.31 3.09
CA GLU A 161 -1.79 1.47 2.83
C GLU A 161 -3.15 1.09 2.23
N SER A 162 -4.15 1.94 2.48
CA SER A 162 -5.34 2.06 1.63
C SER A 162 -5.64 3.54 1.39
N ILE A 163 -5.32 3.98 0.16
CA ILE A 163 -5.71 5.28 -0.37
C ILE A 163 -6.24 5.15 -1.82
N PRO A 164 -7.52 5.48 -2.05
CA PRO A 164 -8.06 5.62 -3.39
C PRO A 164 -7.30 6.64 -4.22
N ALA A 165 -7.02 6.31 -5.49
CA ALA A 165 -6.19 7.09 -6.40
C ALA A 165 -4.71 7.29 -5.97
N GLY A 166 -4.22 6.56 -4.95
CA GLY A 166 -2.81 6.62 -4.52
C GLY A 166 -1.78 6.32 -5.63
N THR A 167 -2.14 5.50 -6.63
CA THR A 167 -1.27 5.28 -7.80
C THR A 167 -1.06 6.54 -8.64
N THR A 168 -2.06 7.43 -8.71
CA THR A 168 -1.99 8.67 -9.49
C THR A 168 -1.13 9.72 -8.77
N THR A 169 -1.31 9.89 -7.47
CA THR A 169 -0.47 10.79 -6.65
C THR A 169 0.96 10.27 -6.56
N ALA A 170 1.16 8.96 -6.42
CA ALA A 170 2.49 8.34 -6.49
C ALA A 170 3.19 8.60 -7.84
N LEU A 171 2.47 8.45 -8.96
CA LEU A 171 2.98 8.80 -10.29
C LEU A 171 3.40 10.28 -10.36
N ALA A 172 2.57 11.16 -9.81
CA ALA A 172 2.82 12.59 -9.82
C ALA A 172 4.07 12.95 -9.02
N VAL A 173 4.21 12.41 -7.80
CA VAL A 173 5.36 12.63 -6.93
C VAL A 173 6.64 12.12 -7.60
N LEU A 174 6.63 10.88 -8.10
CA LEU A 174 7.80 10.28 -8.74
C LEU A 174 8.25 11.08 -9.97
N LYS A 175 7.32 11.46 -10.86
CA LYS A 175 7.62 12.32 -12.02
C LYS A 175 8.08 13.72 -11.60
N GLY A 176 7.49 14.28 -10.55
CA GLY A 176 7.90 15.57 -9.98
C GLY A 176 9.37 15.57 -9.54
N LEU A 177 9.81 14.46 -8.93
CA LEU A 177 11.19 14.20 -8.49
C LEU A 177 12.12 13.74 -9.62
N GLY A 178 11.65 13.65 -10.86
CA GLY A 178 12.47 13.26 -12.01
C GLY A 178 12.69 11.76 -12.17
N VAL A 179 11.90 10.91 -11.50
CA VAL A 179 11.92 9.45 -11.70
C VAL A 179 11.06 9.09 -12.91
N ASP A 180 11.59 8.25 -13.81
CA ASP A 180 10.82 7.68 -14.92
C ASP A 180 9.83 6.63 -14.39
N ALA A 181 8.60 7.06 -14.17
CA ALA A 181 7.58 6.29 -13.49
C ALA A 181 6.39 5.94 -14.39
N HIS A 182 6.08 4.64 -14.41
CA HIS A 182 4.87 4.05 -14.94
C HIS A 182 4.18 3.26 -13.82
N VAL A 183 2.92 3.58 -13.55
CA VAL A 183 2.20 3.04 -12.39
C VAL A 183 1.15 2.01 -12.76
N SER A 184 0.95 1.05 -11.86
CA SER A 184 -0.10 0.05 -11.99
C SER A 184 -1.50 0.66 -11.79
N SER A 185 -2.53 -0.17 -11.89
CA SER A 185 -3.92 0.19 -11.66
C SER A 185 -4.69 -1.01 -11.12
N SER A 186 -5.70 -0.72 -10.31
CA SER A 186 -6.71 -1.68 -9.86
C SER A 186 -7.66 -2.11 -10.98
N MET A 187 -7.61 -1.44 -12.14
CA MET A 187 -8.36 -1.78 -13.35
C MET A 187 -7.55 -2.66 -14.31
N PRO A 188 -8.20 -3.56 -15.08
CA PRO A 188 -7.53 -4.39 -16.08
C PRO A 188 -6.97 -3.58 -17.24
N LYS A 189 -7.68 -2.51 -17.64
CA LYS A 189 -7.18 -1.51 -18.59
C LYS A 189 -6.81 -0.26 -17.78
N ASN A 190 -5.51 -0.02 -17.64
CA ASN A 190 -5.02 1.12 -16.90
C ASN A 190 -5.39 2.43 -17.63
N PRO A 191 -6.06 3.40 -16.99
CA PRO A 191 -6.39 4.68 -17.61
C PRO A 191 -5.16 5.61 -17.68
N GLN A 192 -4.06 5.14 -18.30
CA GLN A 192 -2.78 5.82 -18.33
C GLN A 192 -2.87 7.23 -18.91
N SER A 193 -3.61 7.42 -20.01
CA SER A 193 -3.79 8.74 -20.63
C SER A 193 -4.46 9.73 -19.68
N LEU A 194 -5.48 9.29 -18.93
CA LEU A 194 -6.15 10.14 -17.93
C LEU A 194 -5.20 10.48 -16.77
N LYS A 195 -4.50 9.48 -16.21
CA LYS A 195 -3.53 9.70 -15.13
C LYS A 195 -2.42 10.65 -15.56
N ASN A 196 -1.81 10.42 -16.72
CA ASN A 196 -0.76 11.29 -17.25
C ASN A 196 -1.26 12.71 -17.50
N GLY A 197 -2.47 12.90 -18.04
CA GLY A 197 -3.03 14.24 -18.23
C GLY A 197 -3.24 15.00 -16.91
N VAL A 198 -3.73 14.30 -15.87
CA VAL A 198 -3.85 14.87 -14.51
C VAL A 198 -2.47 15.25 -13.95
N VAL A 199 -1.50 14.34 -14.05
CA VAL A 199 -0.14 14.54 -13.54
C VAL A 199 0.58 15.69 -14.25
N GLU A 200 0.54 15.73 -15.58
CA GLU A 200 1.15 16.80 -16.37
C GLU A 200 0.56 18.17 -16.03
N LYS A 201 -0.77 18.25 -15.87
CA LYS A 201 -1.42 19.50 -15.46
C LYS A 201 -0.99 19.91 -14.05
N ALA A 202 -0.88 18.95 -13.13
CA ALA A 202 -0.48 19.21 -11.75
C ALA A 202 0.98 19.69 -11.64
N LEU A 203 1.89 19.05 -12.38
CA LEU A 203 3.31 19.39 -12.39
C LEU A 203 3.58 20.76 -13.03
N LYS A 204 2.76 21.22 -13.99
CA LYS A 204 2.89 22.58 -14.55
C LYS A 204 2.65 23.71 -13.54
N ARG A 205 2.09 23.44 -12.36
CA ARG A 205 1.88 24.47 -11.33
C ARG A 205 3.16 24.87 -10.60
N SER A 206 4.17 24.02 -10.59
CA SER A 206 5.41 24.27 -9.85
C SER A 206 6.58 23.58 -10.52
N ASP A 207 7.65 24.35 -10.75
CA ASP A 207 8.91 23.82 -11.26
C ASP A 207 9.84 23.32 -10.14
N SER A 208 9.42 23.43 -8.87
CA SER A 208 10.24 22.99 -7.73
C SER A 208 10.53 21.50 -7.80
N LYS A 209 11.79 21.15 -7.53
CA LYS A 209 12.28 19.77 -7.38
C LYS A 209 12.57 19.41 -5.94
N GLU A 210 12.34 20.34 -5.01
CA GLU A 210 12.47 20.09 -3.59
C GLU A 210 11.40 19.08 -3.14
N PRO A 211 11.78 17.97 -2.50
CA PRO A 211 10.84 16.87 -2.28
C PRO A 211 9.57 17.22 -1.52
N TYR A 212 9.65 18.12 -0.54
CA TYR A 212 8.46 18.52 0.23
C TYR A 212 7.54 19.44 -0.58
N ASP A 213 8.10 20.29 -1.44
CA ASP A 213 7.32 21.10 -2.39
C ASP A 213 6.60 20.21 -3.42
N VAL A 214 7.27 19.17 -3.89
CA VAL A 214 6.67 18.20 -4.81
C VAL A 214 5.51 17.48 -4.14
N ILE A 215 5.69 16.96 -2.91
CA ILE A 215 4.59 16.32 -2.16
C ILE A 215 3.45 17.30 -1.91
N ALA A 216 3.75 18.54 -1.49
CA ALA A 216 2.72 19.54 -1.24
C ALA A 216 1.90 19.83 -2.51
N ASN A 217 2.56 19.93 -3.67
CA ASN A 217 1.87 20.22 -4.92
C ASN A 217 1.05 19.03 -5.46
N VAL A 218 1.58 17.80 -5.42
CA VAL A 218 1.00 16.67 -6.18
C VAL A 218 0.86 15.35 -5.41
N GLY A 219 1.23 15.33 -4.14
CA GLY A 219 1.14 14.14 -3.29
C GLY A 219 -0.23 13.96 -2.63
N ASP A 220 -0.25 13.03 -1.69
CA ASP A 220 -1.34 12.74 -0.77
C ASP A 220 -0.76 12.56 0.64
N PRO A 221 -1.59 12.55 1.70
CA PRO A 221 -1.06 12.53 3.06
C PRO A 221 -0.43 11.20 3.48
N MET A 222 -0.71 10.08 2.80
CA MET A 222 -0.13 8.77 3.12
C MET A 222 1.37 8.75 2.81
N ILE A 223 1.79 9.30 1.66
CA ILE A 223 3.21 9.29 1.24
C ILE A 223 4.16 9.91 2.29
N PRO A 224 4.01 11.18 2.71
CA PRO A 224 4.89 11.80 3.70
C PRO A 224 4.77 11.14 5.07
N PHE A 225 3.57 10.69 5.45
CA PHE A 225 3.36 9.98 6.71
C PHE A 225 4.15 8.67 6.78
N VAL A 226 4.03 7.82 5.76
CA VAL A 226 4.77 6.54 5.68
C VAL A 226 6.27 6.78 5.54
N ALA A 227 6.71 7.83 4.84
CA ALA A 227 8.13 8.19 4.78
C ALA A 227 8.68 8.55 6.16
N GLY A 228 7.92 9.31 6.98
CA GLY A 228 8.27 9.57 8.38
C GLY A 228 8.33 8.31 9.23
N MET A 229 7.38 7.38 9.05
CA MET A 229 7.42 6.08 9.73
C MET A 229 8.68 5.29 9.37
N LEU A 230 8.96 5.16 8.07
CA LEU A 230 10.12 4.44 7.55
C LEU A 230 11.43 4.98 8.11
N SER A 231 11.55 6.31 8.15
CA SER A 231 12.73 7.02 8.61
C SER A 231 13.17 6.57 10.00
N THR A 232 12.24 6.49 10.94
CA THR A 232 12.55 6.11 12.33
C THR A 232 12.42 4.61 12.61
N ALA A 233 11.54 3.91 11.91
CA ALA A 233 11.36 2.47 12.11
C ALA A 233 12.59 1.70 11.66
N SER A 234 13.19 2.06 10.51
CA SER A 234 14.38 1.39 9.98
C SER A 234 15.62 1.54 10.87
N GLU A 235 15.71 2.60 11.68
CA GLU A 235 16.77 2.76 12.69
C GLU A 235 16.70 1.70 13.80
N ILE A 236 15.53 1.09 14.00
CA ILE A 236 15.23 0.21 15.15
C ILE A 236 15.03 -1.24 14.71
N THR A 237 14.27 -1.47 13.64
CA THR A 237 13.79 -2.79 13.23
C THR A 237 13.75 -2.92 11.70
N ASN A 238 13.48 -4.12 11.19
CA ASN A 238 13.27 -4.32 9.76
C ASN A 238 11.92 -3.76 9.31
N VAL A 239 11.83 -3.24 8.09
CA VAL A 239 10.61 -2.65 7.56
C VAL A 239 10.25 -3.27 6.22
N ILE A 240 9.02 -3.77 6.12
CA ILE A 240 8.40 -4.12 4.84
C ILE A 240 7.44 -3.01 4.47
N LEU A 241 7.76 -2.26 3.41
CA LEU A 241 6.81 -1.37 2.75
C LEU A 241 5.87 -2.23 1.91
N ALA A 242 4.66 -2.48 2.41
CA ALA A 242 3.71 -3.43 1.85
C ALA A 242 2.80 -2.76 0.83
N GLY A 243 3.22 -2.76 -0.44
CA GLY A 243 2.46 -2.16 -1.53
C GLY A 243 3.25 -2.13 -2.83
N GLY A 244 2.64 -1.56 -3.87
CA GLY A 244 3.23 -1.44 -5.19
C GLY A 244 3.92 -0.10 -5.41
N THR A 245 3.54 0.57 -6.50
CA THR A 245 4.17 1.83 -6.95
C THR A 245 4.05 2.97 -5.96
N GLN A 246 3.03 2.95 -5.09
CA GLN A 246 2.89 3.86 -3.96
C GLN A 246 4.10 3.82 -3.02
N MET A 247 4.62 2.61 -2.74
CA MET A 247 5.78 2.44 -1.86
C MET A 247 7.09 2.92 -2.50
N ALA A 248 7.17 2.95 -3.84
CA ALA A 248 8.28 3.61 -4.53
C ALA A 248 8.25 5.14 -4.33
N ALA A 249 7.07 5.77 -4.36
CA ALA A 249 6.95 7.19 -4.05
C ALA A 249 7.32 7.50 -2.59
N VAL A 250 6.92 6.65 -1.64
CA VAL A 250 7.37 6.71 -0.24
C VAL A 250 8.89 6.67 -0.14
N LEU A 251 9.55 5.71 -0.81
CA LEU A 251 11.02 5.62 -0.81
C LEU A 251 11.69 6.87 -1.38
N ALA A 252 11.15 7.42 -2.48
CA ALA A 252 11.68 8.62 -3.10
C ALA A 252 11.68 9.81 -2.13
N ILE A 253 10.61 9.96 -1.34
CA ILE A 253 10.54 10.97 -0.27
C ILE A 253 11.43 10.63 0.91
N ALA A 254 11.49 9.35 1.29
CA ALA A 254 12.26 8.92 2.44
C ALA A 254 13.77 9.16 2.27
N LYS A 255 14.29 9.27 1.04
CA LYS A 255 15.67 9.72 0.80
C LYS A 255 15.97 11.09 1.41
N SER A 256 14.98 11.97 1.49
CA SER A 256 15.13 13.30 2.12
C SER A 256 15.05 13.24 3.64
N THR A 257 14.30 12.29 4.20
CA THR A 257 14.17 12.12 5.65
C THR A 257 15.27 11.24 6.25
N GLY A 258 15.93 10.41 5.43
CA GLY A 258 16.89 9.38 5.83
C GLY A 258 16.23 8.10 6.33
N TYR A 259 16.77 6.94 5.96
CA TYR A 259 16.38 5.60 6.45
C TYR A 259 17.55 4.60 6.27
N ASP A 260 17.53 3.48 6.99
CA ASP A 260 18.55 2.42 6.82
C ASP A 260 18.17 1.45 5.69
N GLU A 261 18.81 1.61 4.53
CA GLU A 261 18.58 0.76 3.35
C GLU A 261 18.82 -0.73 3.60
N ASN A 262 19.61 -1.12 4.61
CA ASN A 262 19.88 -2.53 4.91
C ASN A 262 18.74 -3.21 5.66
N ARG A 263 17.78 -2.45 6.16
CA ARG A 263 16.64 -2.90 6.97
C ARG A 263 15.31 -2.65 6.28
N VAL A 264 15.30 -2.41 4.97
CA VAL A 264 14.09 -2.06 4.23
C VAL A 264 13.93 -2.96 3.02
N ALA A 265 12.71 -3.44 2.82
CA ALA A 265 12.29 -4.11 1.61
C ALA A 265 10.92 -3.59 1.17
N ILE A 266 10.65 -3.57 -0.14
CA ILE A 266 9.27 -3.52 -0.62
C ILE A 266 8.73 -4.94 -0.66
N GLY A 267 7.53 -5.16 -0.11
CA GLY A 267 6.81 -6.42 -0.19
C GLY A 267 5.55 -6.26 -1.03
N THR A 268 5.47 -6.95 -2.17
CA THR A 268 4.34 -6.85 -3.09
C THR A 268 3.89 -8.21 -3.67
N THR A 269 2.82 -8.23 -4.45
CA THR A 269 2.38 -9.42 -5.19
C THR A 269 3.14 -9.56 -6.51
N SER A 270 3.24 -10.79 -7.02
CA SER A 270 3.77 -11.03 -8.37
C SER A 270 2.95 -10.33 -9.45
N TYR A 271 1.67 -10.02 -9.19
CA TYR A 271 0.81 -9.33 -10.15
C TYR A 271 1.25 -7.89 -10.43
N ILE A 272 1.95 -7.24 -9.49
CA ILE A 272 2.56 -5.93 -9.73
C ILE A 272 3.88 -6.09 -10.49
N ILE A 273 4.67 -7.11 -10.16
CA ILE A 273 5.94 -7.38 -10.87
C ILE A 273 5.71 -7.74 -12.34
N ASP A 274 4.67 -8.53 -12.61
CA ASP A 274 4.34 -9.01 -13.96
C ASP A 274 3.49 -7.99 -14.77
N ASP A 275 3.15 -6.83 -14.19
CA ASP A 275 2.32 -5.81 -14.84
C ASP A 275 3.11 -5.02 -15.88
N LYS A 276 2.80 -5.21 -17.16
CA LYS A 276 3.49 -4.53 -18.27
C LYS A 276 3.25 -3.02 -18.32
N ASP A 277 2.22 -2.55 -17.64
CA ASP A 277 1.90 -1.13 -17.55
C ASP A 277 2.69 -0.40 -16.45
N ALA A 278 3.46 -1.13 -15.62
CA ALA A 278 4.20 -0.59 -14.50
C ALA A 278 5.68 -1.00 -14.55
N ASN A 279 6.57 -0.11 -14.09
CA ASN A 279 8.01 -0.35 -14.06
C ASN A 279 8.57 -0.31 -12.63
N LEU A 280 7.89 -0.98 -11.68
CA LEU A 280 8.23 -0.92 -10.24
C LEU A 280 9.70 -1.21 -9.95
N LEU A 281 10.26 -2.26 -10.56
CA LEU A 281 11.65 -2.65 -10.32
C LEU A 281 12.64 -1.57 -10.79
N ASP A 282 12.37 -0.91 -11.92
CA ASP A 282 13.23 0.15 -12.45
C ASP A 282 13.11 1.42 -11.60
N MET A 283 11.88 1.77 -11.17
CA MET A 283 11.66 2.87 -10.23
C MET A 283 12.46 2.65 -8.94
N VAL A 284 12.32 1.48 -8.31
CA VAL A 284 13.03 1.19 -7.05
C VAL A 284 14.54 1.23 -7.25
N LYS A 285 15.09 0.61 -8.30
CA LYS A 285 16.54 0.64 -8.59
C LYS A 285 17.07 2.07 -8.80
N SER A 286 16.28 2.95 -9.42
CA SER A 286 16.66 4.35 -9.61
C SER A 286 16.65 5.15 -8.30
N ILE A 287 15.84 4.72 -7.33
CA ILE A 287 15.66 5.40 -6.05
C ILE A 287 16.65 4.87 -5.02
N SER A 288 16.74 3.56 -4.79
CA SER A 288 17.54 3.01 -3.70
C SER A 288 17.94 1.55 -3.95
N ASP A 289 19.08 1.16 -3.41
CA ASP A 289 19.61 -0.19 -3.51
C ASP A 289 19.02 -1.09 -2.42
N ILE A 290 17.71 -1.36 -2.51
CA ILE A 290 16.97 -2.25 -1.60
C ILE A 290 16.38 -3.45 -2.35
N PRO A 291 16.12 -4.57 -1.65
CA PRO A 291 15.37 -5.68 -2.24
C PRO A 291 13.90 -5.35 -2.45
N VAL A 292 13.35 -5.88 -3.55
CA VAL A 292 11.90 -5.98 -3.75
C VAL A 292 11.52 -7.46 -3.64
N LEU A 293 10.71 -7.78 -2.65
CA LEU A 293 10.19 -9.12 -2.40
C LEU A 293 8.81 -9.25 -3.02
N SER A 294 8.61 -10.31 -3.79
CA SER A 294 7.31 -10.60 -4.39
C SER A 294 6.83 -12.00 -4.04
N ILE A 295 5.52 -12.13 -3.86
CA ILE A 295 4.85 -13.40 -3.62
C ILE A 295 3.79 -13.67 -4.68
N ASN A 296 3.74 -14.91 -5.18
CA ASN A 296 2.63 -15.37 -6.00
C ASN A 296 1.58 -16.04 -5.09
N PRO A 297 0.40 -15.43 -4.87
CA PRO A 297 -0.65 -15.99 -4.02
C PRO A 297 -1.41 -17.16 -4.67
N LYS A 298 -1.03 -17.57 -5.90
CA LYS A 298 -1.61 -18.69 -6.64
C LYS A 298 -3.13 -18.56 -6.88
N LEU A 299 -3.69 -17.34 -6.86
CA LEU A 299 -5.13 -17.08 -6.99
C LEU A 299 -5.75 -17.60 -8.30
N LYS A 300 -4.93 -17.79 -9.36
CA LYS A 300 -5.38 -18.47 -10.60
C LYS A 300 -5.94 -19.87 -10.36
N ASN A 301 -5.52 -20.52 -9.26
CA ASN A 301 -5.94 -21.86 -8.85
C ASN A 301 -7.09 -21.81 -7.81
N SER A 302 -7.59 -20.64 -7.44
CA SER A 302 -8.72 -20.50 -6.50
C SER A 302 -9.97 -21.16 -7.08
N LYS A 303 -10.84 -21.67 -6.19
CA LYS A 303 -12.17 -22.18 -6.56
C LYS A 303 -13.14 -21.05 -6.95
N PHE A 304 -12.88 -19.81 -6.56
CA PHE A 304 -13.78 -18.67 -6.76
C PHE A 304 -13.34 -17.75 -7.91
N ASP A 305 -14.27 -17.39 -8.79
CA ASP A 305 -13.98 -16.51 -9.93
C ASP A 305 -13.53 -15.10 -9.51
N GLY A 306 -14.09 -14.57 -8.42
CA GLY A 306 -13.71 -13.25 -7.90
C GLY A 306 -12.22 -13.19 -7.54
N LEU A 307 -11.68 -14.25 -6.95
CA LEU A 307 -10.24 -14.36 -6.64
C LEU A 307 -9.40 -14.65 -7.90
N ARG A 308 -9.85 -15.56 -8.78
CA ARG A 308 -9.16 -15.82 -10.06
C ARG A 308 -9.01 -14.57 -10.91
N ALA A 309 -9.90 -13.59 -10.78
CA ALA A 309 -9.83 -12.33 -11.52
C ALA A 309 -8.53 -11.55 -11.26
N TYR A 310 -7.90 -11.69 -10.09
CA TYR A 310 -6.61 -11.04 -9.79
C TYR A 310 -5.51 -11.46 -10.78
N SER A 311 -5.50 -12.75 -11.14
CA SER A 311 -4.56 -13.29 -12.14
C SER A 311 -4.80 -12.79 -13.56
N LYS A 312 -5.92 -12.09 -13.79
CA LYS A 312 -6.30 -11.48 -15.07
C LYS A 312 -6.08 -9.95 -15.06
N GLY A 313 -5.34 -9.42 -14.08
CA GLY A 313 -4.96 -8.01 -14.01
C GLY A 313 -5.95 -7.11 -13.28
N PHE A 314 -6.91 -7.67 -12.53
CA PHE A 314 -7.79 -6.86 -11.66
C PHE A 314 -7.18 -6.71 -10.28
N VAL A 315 -7.32 -5.52 -9.69
CA VAL A 315 -6.90 -5.16 -8.33
C VAL A 315 -5.39 -5.25 -8.09
N LYS A 316 -4.78 -6.44 -8.26
CA LYS A 316 -3.35 -6.79 -8.17
C LYS A 316 -2.74 -6.68 -6.77
N GLU A 317 -2.96 -5.54 -6.09
CA GLU A 317 -2.36 -5.20 -4.80
C GLU A 317 -3.28 -4.24 -4.03
N GLY A 318 -2.98 -4.04 -2.76
CA GLY A 318 -3.59 -3.03 -1.90
C GLY A 318 -3.69 -3.56 -0.47
N VAL A 319 -3.96 -2.68 0.48
CA VAL A 319 -4.23 -3.08 1.88
C VAL A 319 -3.04 -3.84 2.49
N GLY A 320 -1.82 -3.64 1.98
CA GLY A 320 -0.64 -4.38 2.40
C GLY A 320 -0.66 -5.89 2.11
N ALA A 321 -1.45 -6.35 1.14
CA ALA A 321 -1.64 -7.78 0.87
C ALA A 321 -0.33 -8.51 0.55
N GLY A 322 0.47 -8.00 -0.40
CA GLY A 322 1.74 -8.62 -0.77
C GLY A 322 2.69 -8.79 0.42
N GLY A 323 2.99 -7.70 1.13
CA GLY A 323 3.86 -7.72 2.31
C GLY A 323 3.34 -8.59 3.46
N SER A 324 2.03 -8.59 3.70
CA SER A 324 1.41 -9.42 4.76
C SER A 324 1.50 -10.91 4.45
N MET A 325 1.29 -11.30 3.18
CA MET A 325 1.45 -12.69 2.75
C MET A 325 2.91 -13.15 2.83
N ILE A 326 3.86 -12.30 2.46
CA ILE A 326 5.30 -12.57 2.64
C ILE A 326 5.61 -12.80 4.12
N ALA A 327 5.22 -11.88 5.00
CA ALA A 327 5.44 -11.99 6.43
C ALA A 327 4.79 -13.26 7.02
N SER A 328 3.59 -13.60 6.56
CA SER A 328 2.90 -14.81 6.98
C SER A 328 3.69 -16.08 6.67
N ILE A 329 4.19 -16.21 5.43
CA ILE A 329 5.04 -17.34 5.03
C ILE A 329 6.32 -17.38 5.85
N LEU A 330 6.98 -16.24 6.04
CA LEU A 330 8.23 -16.16 6.80
C LEU A 330 8.04 -16.48 8.28
N LYS A 331 6.90 -16.10 8.87
CA LYS A 331 6.61 -16.37 10.29
C LYS A 331 6.20 -17.82 10.55
N THR A 332 5.43 -18.43 9.63
CA THR A 332 4.79 -19.75 9.87
C THR A 332 5.44 -20.90 9.12
N GLY A 333 6.22 -20.63 8.07
CA GLY A 333 6.76 -21.64 7.17
C GLY A 333 5.74 -22.28 6.22
N ILE A 334 4.49 -21.81 6.18
CA ILE A 334 3.50 -22.30 5.20
C ILE A 334 3.87 -21.89 3.78
N ASP A 335 3.38 -22.63 2.79
CA ASP A 335 3.56 -22.30 1.37
C ASP A 335 2.37 -21.48 0.82
N SER A 336 2.52 -20.92 -0.39
CA SER A 336 1.44 -20.16 -1.04
C SER A 336 0.22 -21.01 -1.37
N LYS A 337 0.36 -22.36 -1.44
CA LYS A 337 -0.79 -23.24 -1.66
C LYS A 337 -1.65 -23.28 -0.41
N LYS A 338 -1.04 -23.42 0.77
CA LYS A 338 -1.75 -23.39 2.03
C LYS A 338 -2.38 -22.03 2.30
N LEU A 339 -1.66 -20.96 1.97
CA LEU A 339 -2.20 -19.60 2.08
C LEU A 339 -3.43 -19.39 1.18
N LEU A 340 -3.41 -19.90 -0.06
CA LEU A 340 -4.57 -19.91 -0.95
C LEU A 340 -5.78 -20.63 -0.34
N GLU A 341 -5.59 -21.77 0.32
CA GLU A 341 -6.69 -22.48 0.99
C GLU A 341 -7.35 -21.63 2.09
N LEU A 342 -6.55 -20.84 2.83
CA LEU A 342 -7.04 -19.94 3.87
C LEU A 342 -7.77 -18.73 3.27
N ILE A 343 -7.25 -18.19 2.17
CA ILE A 343 -7.90 -17.12 1.39
C ILE A 343 -9.26 -17.61 0.85
N ASP A 344 -9.32 -18.82 0.26
CA ASP A 344 -10.57 -19.41 -0.23
C ASP A 344 -11.57 -19.63 0.92
N LYS A 345 -11.11 -20.05 2.10
CA LYS A 345 -11.96 -20.19 3.28
C LYS A 345 -12.54 -18.84 3.73
N GLU A 346 -11.71 -17.80 3.76
CA GLU A 346 -12.15 -16.46 4.14
C GLU A 346 -13.13 -15.87 3.12
N TYR A 347 -12.89 -16.08 1.83
CA TYR A 347 -13.83 -15.72 0.77
C TYR A 347 -15.17 -16.43 0.95
N SER A 348 -15.17 -17.74 1.20
CA SER A 348 -16.40 -18.49 1.44
C SER A 348 -17.17 -17.98 2.66
N ARG A 349 -16.48 -17.62 3.76
CA ARG A 349 -17.09 -17.05 4.96
C ARG A 349 -17.78 -15.73 4.64
N VAL A 350 -17.09 -14.86 3.92
CA VAL A 350 -17.60 -13.54 3.51
C VAL A 350 -18.84 -13.68 2.62
N THR A 351 -18.80 -14.53 1.60
CA THR A 351 -19.92 -14.66 0.65
C THR A 351 -21.12 -15.42 1.20
N THR A 352 -20.96 -16.19 2.28
CA THR A 352 -22.09 -16.88 2.96
C THR A 352 -22.71 -16.04 4.08
N SER A 353 -22.03 -14.97 4.51
CA SER A 353 -22.50 -14.08 5.59
C SER A 353 -23.14 -12.78 5.07
N GLN A 354 -23.20 -12.60 3.74
CA GLN A 354 -23.92 -11.50 3.06
C GLN A 354 -25.30 -11.98 2.64
#